data_AF-A0AAU4II25-F1
#
_entry.id   AF-A0AAU4II25-F1
#
_cell.length_a   1.000
_cell.length_b   1.000
_cell.length_c   1.000
_cell.angle_alpha   90.00
_cell.angle_beta   90.00
_cell.angle_gamma   90.00
#
_symmetry.space_group_name_H-M   'P 1'
#
loop_
_entity.id
_entity.type
_entity.pdbx_description
1 polymer ?
#
loop_
_entity_poly.entity_id
_entity_poly.type
_entity_poly.pdbx_seq_one_letter_code
_entity_poly.pdbx_strand_id
1 'polypeptide(L)' 'MSPTPPGRGPVRPLAEINREIRALVAAGRAGDVRYEELLAEWAAAIRADVRPAA' A
#
# COMPACT_ATOMS: atom_id res chain seq x y z
N MET A 1 -30.10 -0.14 10.61
CA MET A 1 -29.08 0.79 10.07
C MET A 1 -27.91 -0.04 9.60
N SER A 2 -27.63 -0.05 8.29
CA SER A 2 -26.48 -0.76 7.73
C SER A 2 -25.21 0.06 7.97
N PRO A 3 -24.09 -0.53 8.42
CA PRO A 3 -22.84 0.20 8.51
C PRO A 3 -22.38 0.51 7.08
N THR A 4 -22.29 1.79 6.75
CA THR A 4 -21.55 2.25 5.58
C THR A 4 -20.17 1.61 5.61
N PRO A 5 -19.72 0.91 4.55
CA PRO A 5 -18.37 0.36 4.53
C PRO A 5 -17.39 1.52 4.77
N PRO A 6 -16.32 1.35 5.54
CA PRO A 6 -15.31 2.38 5.68
C PRO A 6 -14.86 2.75 4.26
N GLY A 7 -15.26 3.94 3.82
CA GLY A 7 -14.89 4.46 2.53
C GLY A 7 -13.38 4.37 2.48
N ARG A 8 -12.87 3.66 1.46
CA ARG A 8 -11.44 3.60 1.17
C ARG A 8 -10.97 5.04 1.10
N GLY A 9 -10.31 5.52 2.16
CA GLY A 9 -9.60 6.79 2.12
C GLY A 9 -8.64 6.77 0.93
N PRO A 10 -8.20 7.94 0.44
CA PRO A 10 -7.30 7.99 -0.71
C PRO A 10 -6.11 7.08 -0.44
N VAL A 11 -6.06 5.98 -1.18
CA VAL A 11 -4.96 5.03 -1.10
C VAL A 11 -3.74 5.79 -1.58
N ARG A 12 -2.67 5.74 -0.80
CA ARG A 12 -1.42 6.41 -1.16
C ARG A 12 -0.97 5.95 -2.56
N PRO A 13 -0.46 6.86 -3.41
CA PRO A 13 -0.02 6.47 -4.75
C PRO A 13 1.04 5.35 -4.69
N LEU A 14 0.90 4.33 -5.54
CA LEU A 14 1.87 3.22 -5.65
C LEU A 14 3.30 3.71 -5.87
N ALA A 15 3.48 4.83 -6.58
CA ALA A 15 4.79 5.44 -6.82
C ALA A 15 5.48 5.84 -5.51
N GLU A 16 4.74 6.35 -4.53
CA GLU A 16 5.30 6.75 -3.24
C GLU A 16 5.66 5.53 -2.37
N ILE A 17 4.77 4.54 -2.33
CA ILE A 17 5.00 3.29 -1.61
C ILE A 17 6.25 2.59 -2.18
N ASN A 18 6.34 2.48 -3.50
CA ASN A 18 7.51 1.89 -4.18
C ASN A 18 8.80 2.66 -3.91
N ARG A 19 8.74 3.99 -3.82
CA ARG A 19 9.91 4.83 -3.50
C ARG A 19 10.45 4.50 -2.12
N GLU A 20 9.58 4.36 -1.12
CA GLU A 20 9.99 4.03 0.25
C GLU A 20 10.53 2.60 0.38
N ILE A 21 9.88 1.64 -0.26
CA ILE A 21 10.38 0.25 -0.34
C ILE A 21 11.80 0.22 -0.89
N ARG A 22 12.05 0.92 -2.02
CA ARG A 22 13.39 0.99 -2.62
C ARG A 22 14.41 1.68 -1.71
N ALA A 23 14.00 2.71 -0.98
CA ALA A 23 14.89 3.39 -0.04
C ALA A 23 15.31 2.45 1.12
N LEU A 24 14.39 1.65 1.65
CA LEU A 24 14.72 0.66 2.70
C LEU A 24 15.64 -0.43 2.18
N VAL A 25 15.40 -0.92 0.96
CA VAL A 25 16.30 -1.89 0.31
C VAL A 25 17.70 -1.31 0.12
N ALA A 26 17.81 -0.08 -0.37
CA ALA A 26 19.09 0.60 -0.55
C ALA A 26 19.83 0.84 0.79
N ALA A 27 19.09 1.02 1.88
CA ALA A 27 19.63 1.12 3.23
C ALA A 27 19.99 -0.24 3.87
N GLY A 28 19.81 -1.36 3.16
CA GLY A 28 20.03 -2.72 3.70
C GLY A 28 19.00 -3.14 4.74
N ARG A 29 17.86 -2.46 4.80
CA ARG A 29 16.77 -2.68 5.77
C ARG A 29 15.59 -3.45 5.16
N ALA A 30 15.85 -4.22 4.12
CA ALA A 30 14.86 -5.14 3.58
C ALA A 30 14.49 -6.17 4.66
N GLY A 31 13.19 -6.34 4.91
CA GLY A 31 12.68 -7.25 5.95
C GLY A 31 12.55 -6.65 7.35
N ASP A 32 12.73 -5.34 7.52
CA ASP A 32 12.29 -4.69 8.77
C ASP A 32 10.76 -4.53 8.81
N VAL A 33 10.22 -4.25 10.01
CA VAL A 33 8.77 -4.09 10.22
C VAL A 33 8.18 -3.04 9.28
N ARG A 34 8.93 -1.95 9.00
CA ARG A 34 8.46 -0.88 8.13
C ARG A 34 8.39 -1.32 6.66
N TYR A 35 9.34 -2.14 6.21
CA TYR A 35 9.35 -2.75 4.90
C TYR A 35 8.14 -3.69 4.73
N GLU A 36 7.84 -4.51 5.74
CA GLU A 36 6.68 -5.41 5.72
C GLU A 36 5.35 -4.65 5.71
N GLU A 37 5.22 -3.59 6.50
CA GLU A 37 4.05 -2.69 6.47
C GLU A 37 3.84 -2.09 5.08
N LEU A 38 4.91 -1.60 4.45
CA LEU A 38 4.85 -1.03 3.10
C LEU A 38 4.48 -2.07 2.04
N LEU A 39 4.89 -3.34 2.19
CA LEU A 39 4.45 -4.41 1.30
C LEU A 39 2.94 -4.70 1.46
N ALA A 40 2.42 -4.66 2.68
CA ALA A 40 0.99 -4.80 2.93
C ALA A 40 0.18 -3.64 2.32
N GLU A 41 0.69 -2.40 2.49
CA GLU A 41 0.11 -1.19 1.89
C GLU A 41 0.14 -1.25 0.36
N TRP A 42 1.27 -1.65 -0.23
CA TRP A 42 1.43 -1.87 -1.66
C TRP A 42 0.42 -2.89 -2.20
N ALA A 43 0.27 -4.03 -1.52
CA ALA A 43 -0.67 -5.06 -1.92
C ALA A 43 -2.14 -4.58 -1.84
N ALA A 44 -2.47 -3.75 -0.84
CA ALA A 44 -3.78 -3.13 -0.74
C ALA A 44 -4.03 -2.14 -1.89
N ALA A 45 -3.01 -1.36 -2.27
CA ALA A 45 -3.09 -0.40 -3.36
C ALA A 45 -3.27 -1.07 -4.73
N ILE A 46 -2.53 -2.15 -5.01
CA ILE A 46 -2.74 -2.94 -6.24
C ILE A 46 -4.16 -3.52 -6.28
N ARG A 47 -4.67 -4.08 -5.19
CA ARG A 47 -6.04 -4.61 -5.14
C ARG A 47 -7.11 -3.52 -5.32
N ALA A 48 -6.82 -2.28 -4.92
CA ALA A 48 -7.71 -1.15 -5.12
C ALA A 48 -7.73 -0.68 -6.58
N ASP A 49 -6.57 -0.69 -7.24
CA ASP A 49 -6.38 -0.32 -8.65
C ASP A 49 -6.98 -1.35 -9.62
N VAL A 50 -6.87 -2.64 -9.29
CA VAL A 50 -7.40 -3.76 -10.11
C VAL A 50 -8.92 -3.90 -10.02
N ARG A 51 -9.62 -3.13 -9.18
CA ARG A 51 -11.09 -3.22 -9.10
C ARG A 51 -11.70 -2.71 -10.43
N PRO A 52 -12.45 -3.54 -11.17
CA PRO A 52 -13.05 -3.12 -12.44
C PRO A 52 -13.94 -1.90 -12.21
N ALA A 53 -13.85 -0.91 -13.10
CA ALA A 53 -14.88 0.10 -13.23
C ALA A 53 -16.18 -0.62 -13.62
N ALA A 54 -17.09 -0.79 -12.65
CA ALA A 54 -18.43 -1.33 -12.86
C ALA A 54 -19.43 -0.19 -12.97
#